data_AF-A0A940WZ88-F1
#
_entry.id   AF-A0A940WZ88-F1
#
_cell.length_a   1.000
_cell.length_b   1.000
_cell.length_c   1.000
_cell.angle_alpha   90.00
_cell.angle_beta   90.00
_cell.angle_gamma   90.00
#
_symmetry.space_group_name_H-M   'P 1'
#
loop_
_entity.id
_entity.type
_entity.pdbx_description
1 polymer ?
#
loop_
_entity_poly.entity_id
_entity_poly.type
_entity_poly.pdbx_seq_one_letter_code
_entity_poly.pdbx_strand_id
1 'polypeptide(L)'
;MKKLVVIFVSVGLLILLGSLFGVQQMSEELGISQPVPLLIEKEQQQEEKATQVKQSELEVKSQKIEETGRFNFFSEMGSDLAKGFNYVSRAMLGQVMTFVHQVLNGEQEANS
;
A
#
# COMPACT_ATOMS: atom_id res chain seq x y z
N MET A 1 18.74 -17.49 -14.92
CA MET A 1 18.19 -16.95 -13.65
C MET A 1 17.10 -15.89 -13.87
N LYS A 2 17.34 -14.80 -14.62
CA LYS A 2 16.35 -13.72 -14.83
C LYS A 2 14.97 -14.19 -15.35
N LYS A 3 14.94 -15.11 -16.32
CA LYS A 3 13.70 -15.66 -16.88
C LYS A 3 12.87 -16.45 -15.85
N LEU A 4 13.52 -17.19 -14.96
CA LEU A 4 12.83 -17.95 -13.90
C LEU A 4 12.24 -17.00 -12.86
N VAL A 5 12.95 -15.93 -12.49
CA VAL A 5 12.43 -14.91 -11.56
C VAL A 5 11.18 -14.24 -12.14
N VAL A 6 11.18 -13.88 -13.43
CA VAL A 6 10.00 -13.29 -14.08
C VAL A 6 8.80 -14.25 -14.06
N ILE A 7 9.03 -15.54 -14.30
CA ILE A 7 7.98 -16.58 -14.25
C ILE A 7 7.43 -16.72 -12.83
N PHE A 8 8.29 -16.75 -11.80
CA PHE A 8 7.81 -16.84 -10.41
C PHE A 8 7.02 -15.60 -9.99
N VAL A 9 7.45 -14.41 -10.40
CA VAL A 9 6.72 -13.16 -10.12
C VAL A 9 5.38 -13.14 -10.85
N SER A 10 5.32 -13.55 -12.12
CA SER A 10 4.05 -13.57 -12.87
C SER A 10 3.07 -14.60 -12.32
N VAL A 11 3.54 -15.80 -11.96
CA VAL A 11 2.72 -16.83 -11.31
C VAL A 11 2.22 -16.35 -9.95
N GLY A 12 3.06 -15.71 -9.14
CA GLY A 12 2.65 -15.12 -7.86
C GLY A 12 1.56 -14.04 -8.04
N LEU A 13 1.69 -13.19 -9.05
CA LEU A 13 0.69 -12.17 -9.35
C LEU A 13 -0.64 -12.79 -9.79
N LEU A 14 -0.62 -13.85 -10.61
CA LEU A 14 -1.83 -14.55 -11.04
C LEU A 14 -2.54 -15.23 -9.87
N ILE A 15 -1.79 -15.82 -8.94
CA ILE A 15 -2.36 -16.40 -7.71
C ILE A 15 -3.04 -15.33 -6.86
N LEU A 16 -2.40 -14.17 -6.69
CA LEU A 16 -2.97 -13.04 -5.95
C LEU A 16 -4.26 -12.53 -6.61
N LEU A 17 -4.27 -12.32 -7.92
CA LEU A 17 -5.46 -11.89 -8.66
C LEU A 17 -6.59 -12.92 -8.58
N GLY A 18 -6.28 -14.21 -8.71
CA GLY A 18 -7.26 -15.28 -8.55
C GLY A 18 -7.85 -15.34 -7.14
N SER A 19 -7.03 -15.14 -6.11
CA SER A 19 -7.49 -15.08 -4.72
C SER A 19 -8.43 -13.90 -4.47
N LEU A 20 -8.12 -12.72 -5.04
CA LEU A 20 -8.96 -11.53 -4.91
C LEU A 20 -10.33 -11.76 -5.56
N PHE A 21 -10.35 -12.35 -6.75
CA PHE A 21 -11.59 -12.68 -7.46
C PHE A 21 -12.43 -13.71 -6.69
N GLY A 22 -11.79 -14.73 -6.12
CA GLY A 22 -12.48 -15.72 -5.28
C GLY A 22 -13.10 -15.11 -4.01
N VAL A 23 -12.39 -14.20 -3.35
CA VAL A 23 -12.93 -13.47 -2.18
C VAL A 23 -14.10 -12.58 -2.57
N GLN A 24 -14.04 -11.90 -3.72
CA GLN A 24 -15.16 -11.10 -4.24
C GLN A 24 -16.38 -11.96 -4.52
N GLN A 25 -16.21 -13.07 -5.24
CA GLN A 25 -17.29 -14.00 -5.56
C GLN A 25 -17.92 -14.59 -4.28
N MET A 26 -17.09 -15.01 -3.33
CA MET A 26 -17.57 -15.55 -2.05
C MET A 26 -18.23 -14.47 -1.19
N SER A 27 -17.75 -13.22 -1.24
CA SER A 27 -18.38 -12.08 -0.57
C SER A 27 -19.75 -11.72 -1.16
N GLU A 28 -19.93 -11.93 -2.47
CA GLU A 28 -21.21 -11.77 -3.15
C GLU A 28 -22.18 -12.89 -2.80
N GLU A 29 -21.72 -14.15 -2.80
CA GLU A 29 -22.54 -15.32 -2.43
C GLU A 29 -22.99 -15.28 -0.97
N LEU A 30 -22.12 -14.82 -0.07
CA LEU A 30 -22.41 -14.65 1.36
C LEU A 30 -23.23 -13.37 1.67
N GLY A 31 -23.53 -12.55 0.67
CA GLY A 31 -24.29 -11.31 0.86
C GLY A 31 -23.59 -10.24 1.70
N ILE A 32 -22.27 -10.39 1.96
CA ILE A 32 -21.45 -9.42 2.72
C ILE A 32 -21.27 -8.11 1.94
N SER A 33 -21.55 -8.11 0.63
CA SER A 33 -21.58 -6.88 -0.18
C SER A 33 -22.74 -5.95 0.18
N GLN A 34 -23.75 -6.43 0.91
CA GLN A 34 -24.82 -5.59 1.42
C GLN A 34 -24.38 -4.99 2.76
N PRO A 35 -24.17 -3.68 2.86
CA PRO A 35 -23.89 -3.06 4.14
C PRO A 35 -25.10 -3.30 5.07
N VAL A 36 -24.86 -3.96 6.20
CA VAL A 36 -25.88 -4.12 7.24
C VAL A 36 -26.31 -2.71 7.67
N PRO A 37 -27.61 -2.38 7.64
CA PRO A 37 -28.08 -1.07 8.05
C PRO A 37 -27.68 -0.84 9.51
N LEU A 38 -26.89 0.19 9.75
CA LEU A 38 -26.60 0.71 11.08
C LEU A 38 -27.93 1.12 11.71
N LEU A 39 -28.44 0.30 12.62
CA LEU A 39 -29.49 0.69 13.55
C LEU A 39 -28.88 1.76 14.46
N ILE A 40 -29.12 3.03 14.13
CA ILE A 40 -28.85 4.14 15.04
C ILE A 40 -29.92 4.06 16.13
N GLU A 41 -29.73 3.18 17.11
CA GLU A 41 -30.36 3.37 18.41
C GLU A 41 -29.86 4.71 18.93
N LYS A 42 -30.81 5.62 19.19
CA LYS A 42 -30.57 6.93 19.78
C LYS A 42 -29.93 6.75 21.17
N GLU A 43 -28.61 6.61 21.24
CA GLU A 43 -27.84 6.86 22.46
C GLU A 43 -27.61 8.37 22.64
N GLN A 44 -28.71 9.13 22.70
CA GLN A 44 -28.68 10.45 23.33
C GLN A 44 -28.82 10.26 24.83
N GLN A 45 -27.77 9.80 25.55
CA GLN A 45 -27.60 10.07 27.00
C GLN A 45 -26.33 9.54 27.71
N GLN A 46 -25.26 9.12 27.02
CA GLN A 46 -24.05 8.61 27.71
C GLN A 46 -22.71 9.24 27.31
N GLU A 47 -22.71 10.41 26.64
CA GLU A 47 -21.47 10.98 26.09
C GLU A 47 -20.67 11.88 27.08
N GLU A 48 -21.20 12.20 28.27
CA GLU A 48 -20.52 13.17 29.15
C GLU A 48 -19.55 12.55 30.18
N LYS A 49 -19.57 11.23 30.40
CA LYS A 49 -18.61 10.54 31.30
C LYS A 49 -17.52 9.72 30.60
N ALA A 50 -17.71 9.35 29.33
CA ALA A 50 -16.74 8.52 28.61
C ALA A 50 -15.55 9.32 28.06
N THR A 51 -15.70 10.64 27.85
CA THR A 51 -14.72 11.48 27.18
C THR A 51 -13.47 11.77 28.03
N GLN A 52 -13.62 11.89 29.36
CA GLN A 52 -12.47 12.10 30.26
C GLN A 52 -11.60 10.85 30.47
N VAL A 53 -12.20 9.66 30.48
CA VAL A 53 -11.45 8.40 30.66
C VAL A 53 -10.67 8.04 29.38
N LYS A 54 -11.26 8.28 28.20
CA LYS A 54 -10.65 8.00 26.89
C LYS A 54 -9.38 8.81 26.60
N GLN A 55 -9.30 10.08 27.04
CA GLN A 55 -8.10 10.89 26.81
C GLN A 55 -6.88 10.34 27.56
N SER A 56 -7.06 9.89 28.81
CA SER A 56 -5.97 9.32 29.60
C SER A 56 -5.44 7.98 29.06
N GLU A 57 -6.31 7.13 28.51
CA GLU A 57 -5.88 5.87 27.88
C GLU A 57 -5.22 6.06 26.52
N LEU A 58 -5.61 7.08 25.74
CA LEU A 58 -4.98 7.40 24.46
C LEU A 58 -3.56 7.95 24.64
N GLU A 59 -3.33 8.76 25.68
CA GLU A 59 -2.00 9.28 26.02
C GLU A 59 -1.06 8.17 26.51
N VAL A 60 -1.56 7.26 27.36
CA VAL A 60 -0.80 6.10 27.84
C VAL A 60 -0.52 5.09 26.71
N LYS A 61 -1.47 4.85 25.80
CA LYS A 61 -1.21 4.03 24.59
C LYS A 61 -0.23 4.70 23.65
N SER A 62 -0.29 6.02 23.47
CA SER A 62 0.61 6.74 22.56
C SER A 62 2.05 6.69 23.08
N GLN A 63 2.28 6.90 24.37
CA GLN A 63 3.61 6.75 25.00
C GLN A 63 4.11 5.30 24.91
N LYS A 64 3.23 4.32 25.13
CA LYS A 64 3.59 2.91 24.99
C LYS A 64 3.92 2.51 23.54
N ILE A 65 3.27 3.10 22.53
CA ILE A 65 3.56 2.89 21.09
C ILE A 65 4.88 3.58 20.68
N GLU A 66 5.25 4.67 21.35
CA GLU A 66 6.54 5.35 21.18
C GLU A 66 7.69 4.53 21.82
N GLU A 67 7.44 3.88 22.96
CA GLU A 67 8.40 2.98 23.64
C GLU A 67 8.47 1.56 23.04
N THR A 68 7.36 0.99 22.57
CA THR A 68 7.32 -0.31 21.88
C THR A 68 7.42 -0.12 20.38
N GLY A 69 8.61 0.27 19.94
CA GLY A 69 9.19 -0.22 18.69
C GLY A 69 8.27 -0.12 17.46
N ARG A 70 8.09 1.10 16.95
CA ARG A 70 7.96 1.35 15.50
C ARG A 70 9.17 0.87 14.67
N PHE A 71 10.08 0.12 15.29
CA PHE A 71 11.32 -0.39 14.76
C PHE A 71 11.21 -1.92 14.69
N ASN A 72 11.03 -2.44 13.48
CA ASN A 72 12.18 -3.07 12.80
C ASN A 72 11.77 -3.64 11.44
N PHE A 73 10.60 -4.24 11.25
CA PHE A 73 10.29 -4.86 9.94
C PHE A 73 9.58 -3.93 8.95
N PHE A 74 8.41 -3.39 9.32
CA PHE A 74 7.60 -2.59 8.39
C PHE A 74 8.21 -1.23 8.06
N SER A 75 8.91 -0.61 9.01
CA SER A 75 9.58 0.67 8.80
C SER A 75 10.84 0.51 7.94
N GLU A 76 11.64 -0.53 8.15
CA GLU A 76 12.82 -0.84 7.33
C GLU A 76 12.40 -1.26 5.91
N MET A 77 11.41 -2.16 5.80
CA MET A 77 10.83 -2.54 4.51
C MET A 77 10.22 -1.35 3.78
N GLY A 78 9.50 -0.48 4.48
CA GLY A 78 8.93 0.75 3.91
C GLY A 78 10.01 1.74 3.46
N SER A 79 11.10 1.87 4.24
CA SER A 79 12.24 2.71 3.89
C SER A 79 12.92 2.22 2.62
N ASP A 80 13.16 0.92 2.50
CA ASP A 80 13.82 0.33 1.35
C ASP A 80 12.92 0.30 0.11
N LEU A 81 11.62 0.08 0.29
CA LEU A 81 10.64 0.24 -0.79
C LEU A 81 10.62 1.69 -1.30
N ALA A 82 10.63 2.68 -0.39
CA ALA A 82 10.63 4.09 -0.76
C ALA A 82 11.93 4.49 -1.49
N LYS A 83 13.09 4.01 -1.04
CA LYS A 83 14.37 4.21 -1.74
C LYS A 83 14.37 3.56 -3.13
N GLY A 84 13.87 2.32 -3.24
CA GLY A 84 13.77 1.61 -4.51
C GLY A 84 12.83 2.31 -5.49
N PHE A 85 11.68 2.77 -5.00
CA PHE A 85 10.72 3.53 -5.81
C PHE A 85 11.31 4.86 -6.29
N ASN A 86 12.05 5.57 -5.43
CA ASN A 86 12.74 6.80 -5.82
C ASN A 86 13.77 6.55 -6.94
N TYR A 87 14.58 5.49 -6.81
CA TYR A 87 15.57 5.12 -7.82
C TYR A 87 14.92 4.75 -9.15
N VAL A 88 13.90 3.89 -9.14
CA VAL A 88 13.18 3.47 -10.34
C VAL A 88 12.47 4.65 -11.00
N SER A 89 11.82 5.51 -10.21
CA SER A 89 11.15 6.72 -10.71
C SER A 89 12.14 7.65 -11.42
N ARG A 90 13.31 7.89 -10.83
CA ARG A 90 14.36 8.71 -11.47
C ARG A 90 14.91 8.06 -12.74
N ALA A 91 15.13 6.75 -12.73
CA ALA A 91 15.61 6.03 -13.92
C ALA A 91 14.58 6.08 -15.07
N MET A 92 13.30 5.89 -14.77
CA MET A 92 12.21 6.03 -15.75
C MET A 92 12.11 7.44 -16.30
N LEU A 93 12.14 8.46 -15.43
CA LEU A 93 12.12 9.85 -15.86
C LEU A 93 13.33 10.20 -16.73
N GLY A 94 14.50 9.65 -16.40
CA GLY A 94 15.70 9.76 -17.23
C GLY A 94 15.51 9.13 -18.61
N GLN A 95 14.97 7.91 -18.68
CA GLN A 95 14.69 7.23 -19.95
C GLN A 95 13.65 7.98 -20.80
N VAL A 96 12.62 8.55 -20.18
CA VAL A 96 11.64 9.39 -20.89
C VAL A 96 12.32 10.64 -21.43
N MET A 97 13.14 11.32 -20.64
CA MET A 97 13.94 12.46 -21.09
C MET A 97 14.84 12.10 -22.29
N THR A 98 15.58 10.98 -22.19
CA THR A 98 16.45 10.50 -23.28
C THR A 98 15.65 10.15 -24.53
N PHE A 99 14.51 9.47 -24.37
CA PHE A 99 13.63 9.13 -25.49
C PHE A 99 13.06 10.38 -26.16
N VAL A 100 12.56 11.34 -25.38
CA VAL A 100 12.08 12.62 -25.89
C VAL A 100 13.20 13.37 -26.62
N HIS A 101 14.41 13.39 -26.06
CA HIS A 101 15.57 13.99 -26.72
C HIS A 101 15.92 13.26 -28.02
N GLN A 102 15.90 11.93 -28.06
CA GLN A 102 16.19 11.15 -29.27
C GLN A 102 15.12 11.33 -30.36
N VAL A 103 13.84 11.41 -29.98
CA VAL A 103 12.73 11.58 -30.93
C VAL A 103 12.66 13.01 -31.47
N LEU A 104 12.89 14.01 -30.62
CA LEU A 104 12.77 15.42 -31.01
C LEU A 104 14.06 15.96 -31.63
N ASN A 105 15.24 15.54 -31.15
CA ASN A 105 16.53 16.05 -31.63
C ASN A 105 17.22 15.11 -32.62
N GLY A 106 16.72 13.89 -32.83
CA GLY A 106 17.11 13.04 -33.94
C GLY A 106 18.60 12.67 -33.99
N GLU A 107 19.30 12.54 -32.86
CA GLU A 107 20.67 12.05 -32.87
C GLU A 107 20.69 10.52 -32.99
N GLN A 108 20.73 10.08 -34.24
CA GLN A 108 21.43 8.85 -34.60
C GLN A 108 22.89 9.06 -34.18
N GLU A 109 23.36 8.32 -33.17
CA GLU A 109 24.79 8.19 -32.91
C GLU A 109 25.46 7.63 -34.17
N ALA A 110 25.93 8.51 -35.04
CA ALA A 110 26.98 8.19 -35.97
C ALA A 110 28.25 7.98 -35.14
N ASN A 111 28.66 6.71 -35.03
CA ASN A 111 29.94 6.19 -34.53
C ASN A 111 30.00 5.77 -33.04
N SER A 112 29.87 4.46 -32.80
CA SER A 112 31.01 3.59 -32.49
C SER A 112 30.70 2.12 -32.77
#